data_AF-A0A7Y7BE64-F1
#
_entry.id   AF-A0A7Y7BE64-F1
#
_cell.length_a   1.000
_cell.length_b   1.000
_cell.length_c   1.000
_cell.angle_alpha   90.00
_cell.angle_beta   90.00
_cell.angle_gamma   90.00
#
_symmetry.space_group_name_H-M   'P 1'
#
loop_
_entity.id
_entity.type
_entity.pdbx_description
1 polymer ?
#
loop_
_entity_poly.entity_id
_entity_poly.type
_entity_poly.pdbx_seq_one_letter_code
_entity_poly.pdbx_strand_id
1 'polypeptide(L)'
;RFIPAVEYLQANRERRRLIEEINTLFKDYDVIIAPSARSNQLQITNLTGHPVISVPTGFDERGRPTSMTLIGNLYQEDKILQLAKYYQSLTEFDEKHPPLFYSVGN
;
A
#
# COMPACT_ATOMS: atom_id res chain seq x y z
N ARG A 1 -5.34 -26.88 11.18
CA ARG A 1 -4.64 -28.02 10.54
C ARG A 1 -3.15 -27.71 10.53
N PHE A 2 -2.29 -28.71 10.74
CA PHE A 2 -0.85 -28.55 10.50
C PHE A 2 -0.56 -28.39 9.01
N ILE A 3 0.37 -27.48 8.66
CA ILE A 3 0.86 -27.33 7.29
C ILE A 3 2.10 -28.22 7.13
N PRO A 4 2.08 -29.23 6.25
CA PRO A 4 3.25 -30.06 5.98
C PRO A 4 4.43 -29.22 5.49
N ALA A 5 5.66 -29.62 5.86
CA ALA A 5 6.87 -28.93 5.43
C ALA A 5 6.97 -28.84 3.89
N VAL A 6 6.53 -29.88 3.17
CA VAL A 6 6.51 -29.90 1.71
C VAL A 6 5.56 -28.84 1.14
N GLU A 7 4.37 -28.67 1.71
CA GLU A 7 3.43 -27.63 1.27
C GLU A 7 4.00 -26.23 1.49
N TYR A 8 4.64 -26.00 2.64
CA TYR A 8 5.32 -24.72 2.91
C TYR A 8 6.46 -24.43 1.93
N LEU A 9 7.25 -25.45 1.56
CA LEU A 9 8.30 -25.31 0.55
C LEU A 9 7.72 -25.01 -0.84
N GLN A 10 6.61 -25.66 -1.24
CA GLN A 10 5.96 -25.33 -2.51
C GLN A 10 5.38 -23.91 -2.50
N ALA A 11 4.75 -23.49 -1.40
CA ALA A 11 4.24 -22.13 -1.26
C ALA A 11 5.36 -21.07 -1.41
N ASN A 12 6.56 -21.33 -0.89
CA ASN A 12 7.71 -20.44 -1.08
C ASN A 12 8.25 -20.42 -2.51
N ARG A 13 8.10 -21.51 -3.29
CA ARG A 13 8.45 -21.51 -4.72
C ARG A 13 7.49 -20.62 -5.51
N GLU A 14 6.19 -20.70 -5.23
CA GLU A 14 5.20 -19.80 -5.83
C GLU A 14 5.42 -18.35 -5.40
N ARG A 15 5.77 -18.12 -4.13
CA ARG A 15 6.17 -16.79 -3.64
C ARG A 15 7.34 -16.23 -4.44
N ARG A 16 8.35 -17.04 -4.75
CA ARG A 16 9.48 -16.63 -5.59
C ARG A 16 9.03 -16.21 -6.99
N ARG A 17 8.16 -17.01 -7.63
CA ARG A 17 7.60 -16.67 -8.94
C ARG A 17 6.86 -15.33 -8.91
N LEU A 18 6.03 -15.11 -7.89
CA LEU A 18 5.33 -13.85 -7.68
C LEU A 18 6.31 -12.67 -7.53
N ILE A 19 7.40 -12.84 -6.78
CA ILE A 19 8.45 -11.80 -6.65
C ILE A 19 9.06 -11.46 -8.02
N GLU A 20 9.39 -12.47 -8.83
CA GLU A 20 9.98 -12.27 -10.16
C GLU A 20 9.00 -11.55 -11.12
N GLU A 21 7.72 -11.89 -11.07
CA GLU A 21 6.67 -11.24 -11.86
C GLU A 21 6.48 -9.77 -11.47
N ILE A 22 6.39 -9.46 -10.17
CA ILE A 22 6.22 -8.07 -9.70
C ILE A 22 7.49 -7.24 -9.96
N ASN A 23 8.68 -7.80 -9.74
CA ASN A 23 9.94 -7.11 -10.07
C ASN A 23 10.05 -6.79 -11.57
N THR A 24 9.50 -7.66 -12.43
CA THR A 24 9.47 -7.42 -13.87
C THR A 24 8.49 -6.30 -14.21
N LEU A 25 7.32 -6.27 -13.59
CA LEU A 25 6.33 -5.21 -13.76
C LEU A 25 6.90 -3.83 -13.40
N PHE A 26 7.68 -3.72 -12.32
CA PHE A 26 8.30 -2.46 -11.89
C PHE A 26 9.46 -1.97 -12.80
N LYS A 27 9.83 -2.71 -13.86
CA LYS A 27 10.77 -2.18 -14.86
C LYS A 27 10.15 -1.08 -15.71
N ASP A 28 8.84 -1.16 -15.92
CA ASP A 28 8.10 -0.26 -16.83
C ASP A 28 7.41 0.88 -16.07
N TYR A 29 7.37 0.83 -14.74
CA TYR A 29 6.63 1.78 -13.90
C TYR A 29 7.41 2.17 -12.64
N ASP A 30 7.38 3.46 -12.29
CA ASP A 30 7.98 3.97 -11.06
C ASP A 30 7.10 3.77 -9.82
N VAL A 31 5.78 3.93 -9.99
CA VAL A 31 4.79 3.79 -8.92
C VAL A 31 3.51 3.17 -9.48
N ILE A 32 2.93 2.22 -8.75
CA ILE A 32 1.61 1.66 -9.05
C ILE A 32 0.59 2.25 -8.07
N ILE A 33 -0.54 2.74 -8.58
CA ILE A 33 -1.66 3.25 -7.78
C ILE A 33 -2.76 2.19 -7.73
N ALA A 34 -3.24 1.87 -6.53
CA ALA A 34 -4.31 0.90 -6.33
C ALA A 34 -5.29 1.37 -5.23
N PRO A 35 -6.56 0.94 -5.24
CA PRO A 35 -7.47 1.15 -4.11
C PRO A 35 -6.94 0.45 -2.85
N SER A 36 -6.92 1.17 -1.72
CA SER A 36 -6.42 0.63 -0.44
C SER A 36 -7.26 -0.53 0.09
N ALA A 37 -8.57 -0.44 -0.11
CA ALA A 37 -9.52 -1.46 0.25
C ALA A 37 -10.01 -2.18 -1.01
N ARG A 38 -10.28 -3.48 -0.90
CA ARG A 38 -10.93 -4.32 -1.92
C ARG A 38 -10.05 -4.76 -3.10
N SER A 39 -8.72 -4.61 -3.00
CA SER A 39 -7.77 -5.15 -3.98
C SER A 39 -6.90 -6.26 -3.37
N ASN A 40 -6.35 -7.14 -4.22
CA ASN A 40 -5.37 -8.14 -3.80
C ASN A 40 -3.96 -7.56 -3.59
N GLN A 41 -3.80 -6.23 -3.72
CA GLN A 41 -2.49 -5.60 -3.66
C GLN A 41 -1.79 -5.85 -2.33
N LEU A 42 -2.52 -5.80 -1.20
CA LEU A 42 -1.95 -6.05 0.13
C LEU A 42 -1.37 -7.46 0.27
N GLN A 43 -2.02 -8.46 -0.31
CA GLN A 43 -1.50 -9.83 -0.29
C GLN A 43 -0.23 -9.94 -1.12
N ILE A 44 -0.24 -9.34 -2.30
CA ILE A 44 0.91 -9.34 -3.22
C ILE A 44 2.11 -8.63 -2.58
N THR A 45 1.91 -7.43 -2.02
CA THR A 45 3.00 -6.62 -1.45
C THR A 45 3.54 -7.21 -0.15
N ASN A 46 2.69 -7.80 0.70
CA ASN A 46 3.17 -8.56 1.87
C ASN A 46 3.98 -9.81 1.49
N LEU A 47 3.60 -10.51 0.41
CA LEU A 47 4.33 -11.67 -0.08
C LEU A 47 5.63 -11.28 -0.80
N THR A 48 5.69 -10.12 -1.44
CA THR A 48 6.86 -9.72 -2.24
C THR A 48 7.80 -8.76 -1.54
N GLY A 49 7.36 -8.09 -0.48
CA GLY A 49 8.13 -7.09 0.27
C GLY A 49 8.16 -5.70 -0.38
N HIS A 50 7.40 -5.46 -1.44
CA HIS A 50 7.33 -4.15 -2.09
C HIS A 50 6.76 -3.09 -1.14
N PRO A 51 7.38 -1.90 -1.05
CA PRO A 51 6.92 -0.86 -0.15
C PRO A 51 5.58 -0.27 -0.59
N VAL A 52 4.72 0.02 0.39
CA VAL A 52 3.38 0.58 0.17
C VAL A 52 3.13 1.70 1.17
N ILE A 53 2.53 2.79 0.71
CA ILE A 53 1.94 3.82 1.56
C ILE A 53 0.46 4.00 1.21
N SER A 54 -0.39 4.11 2.24
CA SER A 54 -1.80 4.48 2.06
C SER A 54 -1.97 5.97 2.38
N VAL A 55 -2.61 6.70 1.47
CA VAL A 55 -2.89 8.13 1.63
C VAL A 55 -4.40 8.38 1.60
N PRO A 56 -4.94 9.27 2.45
CA PRO A 56 -6.37 9.56 2.50
C PRO A 56 -6.81 10.28 1.22
N THR A 57 -7.94 9.87 0.65
CA THR A 57 -8.50 10.44 -0.60
C THR A 57 -9.82 11.17 -0.39
N GLY A 58 -10.20 11.39 0.86
CA GLY A 58 -11.44 12.06 1.25
C GLY A 58 -12.40 11.13 1.97
N PHE A 59 -13.69 11.30 1.70
CA PHE A 59 -14.76 10.61 2.39
C PHE A 59 -15.81 10.11 1.39
N ASP A 60 -16.45 8.99 1.68
CA ASP A 60 -17.59 8.53 0.89
C ASP A 60 -18.88 9.27 1.26
N GLU A 61 -19.97 8.97 0.56
CA GLU A 61 -21.30 9.57 0.78
C GLU A 61 -21.84 9.38 2.21
N ARG A 62 -21.28 8.42 2.97
CA ARG A 62 -21.65 8.12 4.36
C ARG A 62 -20.69 8.77 5.36
N GLY A 63 -19.77 9.63 4.90
CA GLY A 63 -18.78 10.30 5.73
C GLY A 63 -17.68 9.37 6.26
N ARG A 64 -17.43 8.22 5.61
CA ARG A 64 -16.33 7.30 6.00
C ARG A 64 -15.05 7.66 5.24
N PRO A 65 -13.87 7.66 5.88
CA PRO A 65 -12.61 7.93 5.20
C PRO A 65 -12.36 6.96 4.04
N THR A 66 -11.90 7.49 2.92
CA THR A 66 -11.42 6.72 1.76
C THR A 66 -9.92 6.88 1.63
N SER A 67 -9.27 5.93 0.97
CA SER A 67 -7.84 6.01 0.70
C SER A 67 -7.44 5.28 -0.59
N MET A 68 -6.28 5.66 -1.11
CA MET A 68 -5.56 4.92 -2.13
C MET A 68 -4.18 4.48 -1.60
N THR A 69 -3.60 3.48 -2.24
CA THR A 69 -2.25 3.00 -1.96
C THR A 69 -1.32 3.30 -3.12
N LEU A 70 -0.12 3.79 -2.80
CA LEU A 70 1.00 3.94 -3.72
C LEU A 70 1.99 2.82 -3.42
N ILE A 71 2.32 2.02 -4.44
CA ILE A 71 3.22 0.88 -4.33
C ILE A 71 4.49 1.23 -5.10
N GLY A 72 5.64 1.14 -4.43
CA GLY A 72 6.96 1.40 -4.99
C GLY A 72 7.72 0.12 -5.31
N ASN A 73 8.80 0.25 -6.08
CA ASN A 73 9.76 -0.83 -6.25
C ASN A 73 10.55 -1.07 -4.95
N LEU A 74 11.15 -2.25 -4.81
CA LEU A 74 12.02 -2.58 -3.68
C LEU A 74 13.12 -1.52 -3.51
N TYR A 75 13.27 -1.01 -2.28
CA TYR A 75 14.25 0.02 -1.89
C TYR A 75 14.06 1.38 -2.57
N GLN A 76 12.86 1.67 -3.08
CA GLN A 76 12.49 2.96 -3.69
C GLN A 76 11.36 3.65 -2.93
N GLU A 77 11.39 3.58 -1.59
CA GLU A 77 10.44 4.26 -0.71
C GLU A 77 10.42 5.77 -0.94
N ASP A 78 11.56 6.35 -1.33
CA ASP A 78 11.71 7.77 -1.64
C ASP A 78 10.72 8.23 -2.72
N LYS A 79 10.47 7.43 -3.76
CA LYS A 79 9.54 7.77 -4.85
C LYS A 79 8.10 7.87 -4.36
N ILE A 80 7.64 6.85 -3.62
CA ILE A 80 6.26 6.83 -3.12
C ILE A 80 6.04 7.86 -2.02
N LEU A 81 7.05 8.17 -1.20
CA LEU A 81 6.99 9.23 -0.19
C LEU A 81 6.95 10.63 -0.84
N GLN A 82 7.74 10.87 -1.88
CA GLN A 82 7.69 12.12 -2.64
C GLN A 82 6.30 12.34 -3.28
N LEU A 83 5.76 11.29 -3.91
CA LEU A 83 4.42 11.37 -4.51
C LEU A 83 3.33 11.56 -3.45
N ALA A 84 3.40 10.84 -2.32
CA ALA A 84 2.47 11.00 -1.21
C ALA A 84 2.49 12.43 -0.65
N LYS A 85 3.68 12.99 -0.41
CA LYS A 85 3.85 14.36 0.07
C LYS A 85 3.31 15.39 -0.92
N TYR A 86 3.58 15.22 -2.21
CA TYR A 86 3.05 16.09 -3.24
C TYR A 86 1.52 16.02 -3.29
N TYR A 87 0.94 14.82 -3.23
CA TYR A 87 -0.51 14.63 -3.15
C TYR A 87 -1.12 15.31 -1.92
N GLN A 88 -0.53 15.13 -0.74
CA GLN A 88 -0.96 15.81 0.49
C GLN A 88 -0.89 17.33 0.36
N SER A 89 0.16 17.89 -0.25
CA SER A 89 0.26 19.35 -0.46
C SER A 89 -0.83 19.95 -1.37
N LEU A 90 -1.52 19.11 -2.14
CA LEU A 90 -2.61 19.50 -3.04
C LEU A 90 -3.99 19.18 -2.46
N THR A 91 -4.07 18.56 -1.28
CA THR A 91 -5.32 18.15 -0.64
C THR A 91 -5.32 18.53 0.84
N GLU A 92 -6.45 18.33 1.52
CA GLU A 92 -6.60 18.65 2.96
C GLU A 92 -7.15 17.46 3.75
N PHE A 93 -7.08 16.24 3.19
CA PHE A 93 -7.76 15.08 3.77
C PHE A 93 -7.06 14.56 5.02
N ASP A 94 -5.74 14.71 5.09
CA ASP A 94 -4.90 14.36 6.23
C ASP A 94 -5.04 15.32 7.42
N GLU A 95 -5.53 16.55 7.18
CA GLU A 95 -5.84 17.54 8.22
C GLU A 95 -7.22 17.33 8.87
N LYS A 96 -8.01 16.34 8.42
CA LYS A 96 -9.33 16.06 8.98
C LYS A 96 -9.21 15.16 10.20
N HIS A 97 -9.88 15.57 11.29
CA HIS A 97 -9.88 14.83 12.55
C HIS A 97 -11.26 14.23 12.86
N PRO A 98 -11.33 13.02 13.44
CA PRO A 98 -12.60 12.44 13.87
C PRO A 98 -13.20 13.21 15.07
N PRO A 99 -14.52 13.14 15.31
CA PRO A 99 -15.20 13.92 16.36
C PRO A 99 -14.68 13.73 17.79
N LEU A 100 -14.01 12.62 18.08
CA LEU A 100 -13.42 12.30 19.39
C LEU A 100 -11.90 12.54 19.42
N PHE A 101 -11.36 13.25 18.43
CA PHE A 101 -9.97 13.64 18.42
C PHE A 101 -9.69 14.71 19.45
N TYR A 102 -8.74 14.44 20.35
CA TYR A 102 -8.28 15.39 21.36
C TYR A 102 -6.90 15.89 20.96
N SER A 103 -6.75 17.19 20.68
CA SER A 103 -5.43 17.79 20.52
C SER A 103 -4.85 18.12 21.89
N VAL A 104 -3.66 17.61 22.17
CA VAL A 104 -2.91 17.99 23.38
C VAL A 104 -2.18 19.30 23.07
N GLY A 105 -2.72 20.42 23.54
CA GLY A 105 -2.08 21.73 23.52
C GLY A 105 -2.57 22.69 22.44
N ASN A 106 -3.03 23.86 22.89
CA ASN A 106 -2.71 25.15 22.27
C ASN A 106 -1.59 25.78 23.09
#